data_AF-A0A9X5CIF5-F1
#
_entry.id   AF-A0A9X5CIF5-F1
#
_cell.length_a   1.000
_cell.length_b   1.000
_cell.length_c   1.000
_cell.angle_alpha   90.00
_cell.angle_beta   90.00
_cell.angle_gamma   90.00
#
_symmetry.space_group_name_H-M   'P 1'
#
loop_
_entity.id
_entity.type
_entity.pdbx_description
1 polymer ?
#
loop_
_entity_poly.entity_id
_entity_poly.type
_entity_poly.pdbx_seq_one_letter_code
_entity_poly.pdbx_strand_id
1 'polypeptide(L)'
;DAAGLLRAPVLVVASAGLGTLNAAELTVRELRGRGLDPVGVVIGSWPTDPGLAERCNLLDLPDVTGVPLLGAVPEGAGHLDPPAFRAAAPHWLAPRLEGVWDAEAFHTREAPSHAR
;
A
#
# COMPACT_ATOMS: atom_id res chain seq x y z
N ASP A 1 -15.69 16.25 -8.12
CA ASP A 1 -14.75 15.13 -7.99
C ASP A 1 -13.77 15.18 -9.17
N ALA A 2 -12.49 15.50 -8.93
CA ALA A 2 -11.51 15.69 -10.00
C ALA A 2 -11.16 14.37 -10.72
N ALA A 3 -11.13 13.24 -10.01
CA ALA A 3 -10.83 11.94 -10.61
C ALA A 3 -11.96 11.51 -11.57
N GLY A 4 -13.21 11.69 -11.14
CA GLY A 4 -14.39 11.46 -11.99
C GLY A 4 -14.43 12.36 -13.22
N LEU A 5 -14.04 13.63 -13.10
CA LEU A 5 -14.02 14.59 -14.22
C LEU A 5 -12.88 14.32 -15.21
N LEU A 6 -11.74 13.79 -14.74
CA LEU A 6 -10.55 13.54 -15.55
C LEU A 6 -10.41 12.09 -16.03
N ARG A 7 -11.30 11.18 -15.59
CA ARG A 7 -11.16 9.72 -15.78
C ARG A 7 -9.78 9.21 -15.37
N ALA A 8 -9.21 9.81 -14.34
CA ALA A 8 -7.87 9.46 -13.86
C ALA A 8 -7.92 8.15 -13.05
N PRO A 9 -6.93 7.26 -13.22
CA PRO A 9 -6.77 6.11 -12.32
C PRO A 9 -6.63 6.57 -10.87
N VAL A 10 -7.28 5.87 -9.94
CA VAL A 10 -7.20 6.18 -8.50
C VAL A 10 -6.32 5.14 -7.80
N LEU A 11 -5.36 5.61 -7.00
CA LEU A 11 -4.56 4.78 -6.11
C LEU A 11 -4.93 5.11 -4.66
N VAL A 12 -5.20 4.10 -3.84
CA VAL A 12 -5.53 4.30 -2.42
C VAL A 12 -4.25 4.19 -1.60
N VAL A 13 -4.01 5.15 -0.70
CA VAL A 13 -2.92 5.08 0.29
C VAL A 13 -3.52 4.71 1.65
N ALA A 14 -3.03 3.64 2.24
CA ALA A 14 -3.48 3.11 3.52
C ALA A 14 -2.37 3.19 4.57
N SER A 15 -2.74 3.21 5.86
CA SER A 15 -1.78 3.03 6.96
C SER A 15 -1.45 1.54 7.16
N ALA A 16 -0.37 1.21 7.87
CA ALA A 16 -0.05 -0.18 8.21
C ALA A 16 -0.81 -0.67 9.47
N GLY A 17 -1.12 0.24 10.40
CA GLY A 17 -1.63 -0.09 11.73
C GLY A 17 -3.13 -0.35 11.82
N LEU A 18 -3.62 -0.51 13.06
CA LEU A 18 -5.03 -0.83 13.36
C LEU A 18 -6.03 0.15 12.72
N GLY A 19 -7.17 -0.39 12.30
CA GLY A 19 -8.23 0.35 11.61
C GLY A 19 -8.01 0.54 10.11
N THR A 20 -6.82 0.20 9.59
CA THR A 20 -6.50 0.35 8.16
C THR A 20 -7.39 -0.49 7.25
N LEU A 21 -7.68 -1.74 7.61
CA LEU A 21 -8.47 -2.66 6.77
C LEU A 21 -9.87 -2.10 6.49
N ASN A 22 -10.56 -1.65 7.54
CA ASN A 22 -11.87 -1.04 7.41
C ASN A 22 -11.79 0.29 6.63
N ALA A 23 -10.85 1.17 6.96
CA ALA A 23 -10.72 2.45 6.26
C ALA A 23 -10.44 2.25 4.75
N ALA A 24 -9.57 1.32 4.40
CA ALA A 24 -9.24 0.98 3.02
C ALA A 24 -10.42 0.33 2.29
N GLU A 25 -11.12 -0.64 2.90
CA GLU A 25 -12.32 -1.26 2.33
C GLU A 25 -13.39 -0.22 2.06
N LEU A 26 -13.75 0.60 3.05
CA LEU A 26 -14.80 1.61 2.92
C LEU A 26 -14.45 2.62 1.81
N THR A 27 -13.17 2.98 1.70
CA THR A 27 -12.68 3.89 0.65
C THR A 27 -12.82 3.27 -0.73
N VAL A 28 -12.37 2.02 -0.92
CA VAL A 28 -12.47 1.32 -2.21
C VAL A 28 -13.94 1.09 -2.60
N ARG A 29 -14.78 0.71 -1.65
CA ARG A 29 -16.22 0.53 -1.86
C ARG A 29 -16.91 1.82 -2.28
N GLU A 30 -16.58 2.94 -1.64
CA GLU A 30 -17.13 4.25 -1.99
C GLU A 30 -16.67 4.71 -3.39
N LEU A 31 -15.40 4.51 -3.74
CA LEU A 31 -14.87 4.80 -5.08
C LEU A 31 -15.61 4.00 -6.15
N ARG A 32 -15.79 2.69 -5.92
CA ARG A 32 -16.56 1.82 -6.82
C ARG A 32 -18.02 2.24 -6.95
N GLY A 33 -18.64 2.66 -5.85
CA GLY A 33 -20.01 3.23 -5.84
C GLY A 33 -20.15 4.48 -6.72
N ARG A 34 -19.03 5.18 -6.99
CA ARG A 34 -18.94 6.35 -7.88
C ARG A 34 -18.46 6.01 -9.29
N GLY A 35 -18.30 4.73 -9.62
CA GLY A 35 -17.81 4.26 -10.92
C GLY A 35 -16.29 4.42 -11.10
N LEU A 36 -15.54 4.61 -10.01
CA LEU A 36 -14.07 4.65 -10.01
C LEU A 36 -13.54 3.33 -9.46
N ASP A 37 -12.83 2.55 -10.29
CA ASP A 37 -12.16 1.33 -9.83
C ASP A 37 -10.69 1.63 -9.51
N PRO A 38 -10.27 1.53 -8.23
CA PRO A 38 -8.89 1.81 -7.86
C PRO A 38 -7.93 0.81 -8.48
N VAL A 39 -6.76 1.28 -8.93
CA VAL A 39 -5.76 0.41 -9.55
C VAL A 39 -5.04 -0.47 -8.53
N GLY A 40 -5.10 -0.12 -7.25
CA GLY A 40 -4.48 -0.81 -6.14
C GLY A 40 -4.41 0.03 -4.86
N VAL A 41 -3.77 -0.54 -3.85
CA VAL A 41 -3.46 0.11 -2.56
C VAL A 41 -1.94 0.22 -2.40
N VAL A 42 -1.46 1.27 -1.75
CA VAL A 42 -0.08 1.39 -1.27
C VAL A 42 -0.11 1.66 0.23
N ILE A 43 0.76 0.99 0.99
CA ILE A 43 0.99 1.35 2.39
C ILE A 43 1.90 2.59 2.42
N GLY A 44 1.38 3.71 2.92
CA GLY A 44 2.07 5.01 2.85
C GLY A 44 3.23 5.17 3.84
N SER A 45 3.32 4.30 4.85
CA SER A 45 4.41 4.26 5.81
C SER A 45 4.47 2.87 6.44
N TRP A 46 5.43 2.06 6.01
CA TRP A 46 5.74 0.75 6.57
C TRP A 46 6.77 0.89 7.69
N PRO A 47 6.44 0.51 8.94
CA PRO A 47 7.35 0.67 10.08
C PRO A 47 8.66 -0.10 9.92
N THR A 48 9.72 0.43 10.52
CA THR A 48 11.02 -0.28 10.56
C THR A 48 10.95 -1.57 11.39
N ASP A 49 10.12 -1.57 12.44
CA ASP A 49 9.84 -2.73 13.30
C ASP A 49 8.32 -2.99 13.33
N PRO A 50 7.77 -3.68 12.32
CA PRO A 50 6.33 -3.90 12.23
C PRO A 50 5.88 -4.96 13.24
N GLY A 51 4.88 -4.60 14.05
CA GLY A 51 4.22 -5.48 15.00
C GLY A 51 3.29 -6.50 14.33
N LEU A 52 2.67 -7.35 15.14
CA LEU A 52 1.75 -8.38 14.63
C LEU A 52 0.58 -7.77 13.84
N ALA A 53 0.03 -6.66 14.30
CA ALA A 53 -1.10 -6.00 13.65
C ALA A 53 -0.73 -5.53 12.24
N GLU A 54 0.42 -4.89 12.07
CA GLU A 54 0.90 -4.40 10.77
C GLU A 54 1.15 -5.56 9.80
N ARG A 55 1.75 -6.65 10.29
CA ARG A 55 2.03 -7.85 9.50
C ARG A 55 0.75 -8.59 9.09
N CYS A 56 -0.24 -8.69 9.98
CA CYS A 56 -1.55 -9.24 9.63
C CYS A 56 -2.26 -8.36 8.60
N ASN A 57 -2.31 -7.05 8.84
CA ASN A 57 -2.95 -6.12 7.92
C ASN A 57 -2.32 -6.14 6.52
N LEU A 58 -0.99 -6.30 6.42
CA LEU A 58 -0.30 -6.44 5.14
C LEU A 58 -0.89 -7.57 4.29
N LEU A 59 -1.15 -8.73 4.92
CA LEU A 59 -1.69 -9.90 4.25
C LEU A 59 -3.18 -9.73 3.91
N ASP A 60 -3.94 -9.10 4.81
CA ASP A 60 -5.40 -8.98 4.67
C ASP A 60 -5.82 -7.83 3.74
N LEU A 61 -4.97 -6.81 3.53
CA LEU A 61 -5.29 -5.61 2.75
C LEU A 61 -5.78 -5.91 1.32
N PRO A 62 -5.09 -6.76 0.51
CA PRO A 62 -5.58 -7.11 -0.82
C PRO A 62 -6.94 -7.80 -0.79
N ASP A 63 -7.16 -8.69 0.18
CA ASP A 63 -8.37 -9.49 0.29
C ASP A 63 -9.59 -8.64 0.68
N VAL A 64 -9.44 -7.76 1.68
CA VAL A 64 -10.54 -6.91 2.14
C VAL A 64 -10.89 -5.81 1.15
N THR A 65 -9.91 -5.28 0.42
CA THR A 65 -10.14 -4.21 -0.56
C THR A 65 -10.54 -4.73 -1.94
N GLY A 66 -10.16 -5.98 -2.26
CA GLY A 66 -10.35 -6.57 -3.59
C GLY A 66 -9.57 -5.83 -4.68
N VAL A 67 -8.45 -5.18 -4.33
CA VAL A 67 -7.50 -4.56 -5.26
C VAL A 67 -6.07 -4.93 -4.85
N PRO A 68 -5.10 -4.99 -5.78
CA PRO A 68 -3.75 -5.43 -5.45
C PRO A 68 -3.02 -4.43 -4.54
N LEU A 69 -2.16 -4.94 -3.66
CA LEU A 69 -1.13 -4.13 -3.01
C LEU A 69 -0.01 -3.83 -4.02
N LEU A 70 0.24 -2.55 -4.26
CA LEU A 70 1.18 -2.05 -5.28
C LEU A 70 2.42 -1.39 -4.67
N GLY A 71 2.60 -1.44 -3.36
CA GLY A 71 3.80 -0.91 -2.73
C GLY A 71 3.67 -0.69 -1.23
N ALA A 72 4.83 -0.49 -0.62
CA ALA A 72 4.98 -0.13 0.79
C ALA A 72 6.14 0.87 0.90
N VAL A 73 5.81 2.11 1.23
CA VAL A 73 6.78 3.19 1.41
C VAL A 73 7.40 3.07 2.80
N PRO A 74 8.74 3.04 2.96
CA PRO A 74 9.36 2.96 4.27
C PRO A 74 9.01 4.15 5.16
N GLU A 75 8.84 3.89 6.44
CA GLU A 75 8.77 4.93 7.47
C GLU A 75 9.95 5.90 7.33
N GLY A 76 9.66 7.20 7.45
CA GLY A 76 10.68 8.24 7.34
C GLY A 76 11.15 8.56 5.92
N ALA A 77 10.60 7.94 4.88
CA ALA A 77 10.96 8.24 3.48
C ALA A 77 10.87 9.73 3.14
N GLY A 78 9.90 10.46 3.72
CA GLY A 78 9.75 11.91 3.54
C GLY A 78 10.88 12.76 4.11
N HIS A 79 11.78 12.18 4.92
CA HIS A 79 12.96 12.86 5.48
C HIS A 79 14.25 12.59 4.70
N LEU A 80 14.22 11.72 3.68
CA LEU A 80 15.38 11.47 2.84
C LEU A 80 15.73 12.73 2.03
N ASP A 81 17.03 12.94 1.82
CA ASP A 81 17.45 13.95 0.86
C ASP A 81 17.01 13.56 -0.57
N PRO A 82 16.89 14.54 -1.49
CA PRO A 82 16.36 14.25 -2.82
C PRO A 82 17.13 13.17 -3.61
N PRO A 83 18.48 13.11 -3.57
CA PRO A 83 19.23 12.00 -4.18
C PRO A 83 18.89 10.63 -3.59
N ALA A 84 18.87 10.50 -2.26
CA ALA A 84 18.56 9.24 -1.58
C ALA A 84 17.12 8.79 -1.84
N PHE A 85 16.16 9.73 -1.81
CA PHE A 85 14.77 9.45 -2.14
C PHE A 85 14.63 8.91 -3.57
N ARG A 86 15.25 9.57 -4.57
CA ARG A 86 15.16 9.14 -5.97
C ARG A 86 15.79 7.77 -6.20
N ALA A 87 16.89 7.45 -5.51
CA ALA A 87 17.54 6.15 -5.63
C ALA A 87 16.70 5.03 -4.99
N ALA A 88 16.02 5.31 -3.88
CA ALA A 88 15.26 4.32 -3.12
C ALA A 88 13.83 4.11 -3.65
N ALA A 89 13.16 5.17 -4.11
CA ALA A 89 11.74 5.16 -4.50
C ALA A 89 11.31 4.04 -5.46
N PRO A 90 12.10 3.67 -6.50
CA PRO A 90 11.73 2.55 -7.37
C PRO A 90 11.52 1.24 -6.60
N HIS A 91 12.21 1.02 -5.47
CA HIS A 91 12.12 -0.20 -4.69
C HIS A 91 10.93 -0.24 -3.73
N TRP A 92 10.09 0.80 -3.70
CA TRP A 92 8.91 0.86 -2.82
C TRP A 92 7.59 0.59 -3.56
N LEU A 93 7.61 0.69 -4.89
CA LEU A 93 6.43 0.63 -5.74
C LEU A 93 6.55 -0.51 -6.76
N ALA A 94 5.44 -1.16 -7.06
CA ALA A 94 5.36 -2.26 -8.01
C ALA A 94 5.63 -1.79 -9.45
N PRO A 95 5.98 -2.69 -10.40
CA PRO A 95 6.17 -2.35 -11.81
C PRO A 95 5.01 -1.61 -12.47
N ARG A 96 3.78 -1.85 -11.99
CA ARG A 96 2.57 -1.12 -12.44
C ARG A 96 2.62 0.38 -12.16
N LEU A 97 3.45 0.79 -11.20
CA LEU A 97 3.72 2.17 -10.80
C LEU A 97 5.17 2.57 -11.13
N GLU A 98 5.77 1.93 -12.15
CA GLU A 98 7.13 2.21 -12.65
C GLU A 98 8.27 1.93 -11.66
N GLY A 99 8.03 1.12 -10.63
CA GLY A 99 9.05 0.64 -9.71
C GLY A 99 9.50 -0.81 -9.97
N VAL A 100 10.17 -1.38 -8.98
CA VAL A 100 10.76 -2.73 -8.99
C VAL A 100 10.41 -3.54 -7.73
N TRP A 101 9.49 -3.03 -6.91
CA TRP A 101 9.03 -3.72 -5.70
C TRP A 101 8.23 -4.97 -6.04
N ASP A 102 8.45 -6.03 -5.27
CA ASP A 102 7.81 -7.33 -5.42
C ASP A 102 6.94 -7.62 -4.19
N ALA A 103 5.62 -7.73 -4.42
CA ALA A 103 4.64 -7.97 -3.38
C ALA A 103 4.83 -9.34 -2.69
N GLU A 104 5.15 -10.38 -3.45
CA GLU A 104 5.32 -11.74 -2.92
C GLU A 104 6.58 -11.84 -2.06
N ALA A 105 7.69 -11.27 -2.55
CA ALA A 105 8.93 -11.18 -1.79
C ALA A 105 8.77 -10.34 -0.52
N PHE A 106 8.01 -9.25 -0.60
CA PHE A 106 7.70 -8.41 0.56
C PHE A 106 6.84 -9.14 1.58
N HIS A 107 5.75 -9.79 1.16
CA HIS A 107 4.91 -10.61 2.04
C HIS A 107 5.72 -11.69 2.74
N THR A 108 6.59 -12.39 2.01
CA THR A 108 7.44 -13.45 2.57
C THR A 108 8.38 -12.93 3.65
N ARG A 109 8.98 -11.75 3.46
CA ARG A 109 9.89 -11.14 4.43
C ARG A 109 9.16 -10.64 5.69
N GLU A 110 7.99 -10.06 5.51
CA GLU A 110 7.23 -9.41 6.58
C GLU A 110 6.22 -10.34 7.27
N ALA A 111 5.98 -11.55 6.71
CA ALA A 111 5.07 -12.52 7.29
C ALA A 111 5.37 -12.76 8.79
N PRO A 112 4.34 -12.90 9.64
CA PRO A 112 4.56 -13.27 11.03
C PRO A 112 5.32 -14.59 11.10
N SER A 113 6.45 -14.61 11.80
CA SER A 113 7.08 -15.88 12.18
C SER A 113 6.04 -16.69 12.95
N HIS A 114 5.74 -17.91 12.53
CA HIS A 114 4.94 -18.83 13.36
C HIS A 114 5.69 -19.02 14.69
N ALA A 115 5.29 -18.28 15.71
CA ALA A 115 5.69 -18.54 17.08
C ALA A 115 5.21 -19.95 17.40
N ARG A 116 6.15 -20.87 17.56
CA ARG A 116 5.88 -22.20 18.12
C ARG A 116 5.54 -22.07 19.59
#